data_AF-A0A9D7F0U7-F1
#
_entry.id   AF-A0A9D7F0U7-F1
#
_cell.length_a   1.000
_cell.length_b   1.000
_cell.length_c   1.000
_cell.angle_alpha   90.00
_cell.angle_beta   90.00
_cell.angle_gamma   90.00
#
_symmetry.space_group_name_H-M   'P 1'
#
loop_
_entity.id
_entity.type
_entity.pdbx_description
1 polymer ?
#
loop_
_entity_poly.entity_id
_entity_poly.type
_entity_poly.pdbx_seq_one_letter_code
_entity_poly.pdbx_strand_id
1 'polypeptide(L)' 'MEVIKNKAQLYSDENCLYAKSQYFIKGSTLLSIAENKTSIYTEFITPDGKFMYGWLNKKDVKIKAAE' A
#
# COMPACT_ATOMS: atom_id res chain seq x y z
N MET A 1 -7.47 6.00 -5.88
CA MET A 1 -7.12 4.67 -5.31
C MET A 1 -7.85 4.49 -3.99
N GLU A 2 -8.77 3.51 -3.91
CA GLU A 2 -9.61 3.30 -2.72
C GLU A 2 -9.23 1.99 -2.02
N VAL A 3 -8.60 2.10 -0.85
CA VAL A 3 -8.36 0.89 -0.05
C VAL A 3 -9.69 0.42 0.52
N ILE A 4 -10.08 -0.81 0.14
CA ILE A 4 -11.34 -1.44 0.55
C ILE A 4 -11.38 -1.63 2.07
N LYS A 5 -10.21 -1.88 2.66
CA LYS A 5 -10.01 -1.98 4.11
C LYS A 5 -9.48 -0.65 4.66
N ASN A 6 -9.90 -0.28 5.86
CA ASN A 6 -9.39 0.93 6.55
C ASN A 6 -7.86 0.92 6.73
N LYS A 7 -7.25 -0.28 6.69
CA LYS A 7 -5.81 -0.51 6.72
C LYS A 7 -5.43 -1.68 5.81
N ALA A 8 -4.30 -1.59 5.13
CA ALA A 8 -3.69 -2.71 4.39
C ALA A 8 -2.29 -3.02 4.95
N GLN A 9 -1.99 -4.31 5.09
CA GLN A 9 -0.74 -4.80 5.65
C GLN A 9 0.42 -4.49 4.70
N LEU A 10 1.45 -3.78 5.18
CA LEU A 10 2.69 -3.60 4.43
C LEU A 10 3.60 -4.81 4.58
N TYR A 11 4.32 -5.11 3.52
CA TYR A 11 5.32 -6.16 3.45
C TYR A 11 6.66 -5.57 2.99
N SER A 12 7.75 -6.20 3.40
CA SER A 12 9.11 -5.79 3.02
C SER A 12 9.51 -6.29 1.64
N ASP A 13 8.83 -7.30 1.11
CA ASP A 13 9.16 -7.99 -0.14
C ASP A 13 7.96 -8.13 -1.08
N GLU A 14 8.24 -8.31 -2.37
CA GLU A 14 7.23 -8.43 -3.42
C GLU A 14 6.36 -9.69 -3.33
N ASN A 15 6.80 -10.74 -2.62
CA ASN A 15 6.02 -11.95 -2.41
C ASN A 15 5.05 -11.81 -1.23
N CYS A 16 5.11 -10.69 -0.51
CA CYS A 16 4.32 -10.44 0.69
C CYS A 16 4.52 -11.52 1.77
N LEU A 17 5.75 -11.98 1.97
CA LEU A 17 6.10 -13.00 2.97
C LEU A 17 6.43 -12.37 4.33
N TYR A 18 7.11 -11.22 4.32
CA TYR A 18 7.57 -10.55 5.53
C TYR A 18 6.72 -9.32 5.83
N ALA A 19 5.68 -9.51 6.64
CA ALA A 19 4.81 -8.42 7.09
C ALA A 19 5.59 -7.44 7.97
N LYS A 20 5.45 -6.15 7.69
CA LYS A 20 5.95 -5.04 8.51
C LYS A 20 4.96 -4.73 9.64
N SER A 21 5.42 -4.17 10.75
CA SER A 21 4.51 -3.59 11.76
C SER A 21 3.83 -2.28 11.32
N GLN A 22 3.92 -1.95 10.02
CA GLN A 22 3.37 -0.74 9.41
C GLN A 22 2.19 -1.10 8.52
N TYR A 23 1.30 -0.15 8.29
CA TYR A 23 0.11 -0.35 7.49
C TYR A 23 -0.08 0.83 6.55
N PHE A 24 -0.59 0.55 5.36
CA PHE A 24 -1.19 1.57 4.54
C PHE A 24 -2.54 1.94 5.14
N ILE A 25 -2.78 3.22 5.40
CA ILE A 25 -4.02 3.74 6.01
C ILE A 25 -4.80 4.49 4.94
N LYS A 26 -6.13 4.34 4.93
CA LYS A 26 -6.98 5.13 4.03
C LYS A 26 -6.80 6.63 4.35
N GLY A 27 -6.56 7.44 3.33
CA GLY A 27 -6.27 8.88 3.47
C GLY A 27 -4.78 9.22 3.39
N SER A 28 -3.90 8.23 3.32
CA SER A 28 -2.50 8.46 2.95
C SER A 28 -2.35 9.03 1.54
N THR A 29 -1.43 9.97 1.37
CA THR A 29 -1.05 10.52 0.06
C THR A 29 -0.08 9.58 -0.63
N LEU A 30 -0.52 8.97 -1.72
CA LEU A 30 0.32 8.12 -2.56
C LEU A 30 1.31 8.99 -3.35
N LEU A 31 2.59 8.63 -3.28
CA LEU A 31 3.66 9.28 -4.01
C LEU A 31 4.05 8.48 -5.26
N SER A 32 4.13 7.16 -5.11
CA SER A 32 4.54 6.26 -6.18
C SER A 32 3.87 4.90 -6.03
N ILE A 33 3.60 4.27 -7.17
CA ILE A 33 2.95 2.96 -7.25
C ILE A 33 3.60 2.19 -8.39
N ALA A 34 4.06 0.98 -8.10
CA ALA A 34 4.44 0.00 -9.10
C ALA A 34 3.72 -1.31 -8.79
N GLU A 35 3.22 -2.00 -9.80
CA GLU A 35 2.44 -3.21 -9.61
C GLU A 35 2.97 -4.39 -10.40
N ASN A 36 3.01 -5.55 -9.74
CA ASN A 36 3.28 -6.85 -10.34
C ASN A 36 1.97 -7.66 -10.38
N LYS A 37 2.02 -8.91 -10.87
CA LYS A 37 0.81 -9.76 -11.01
C LYS A 37 0.05 -9.95 -9.68
N THR A 38 0.76 -10.03 -8.56
CA THR A 38 0.19 -10.39 -7.25
C THR A 38 0.25 -9.28 -6.21
N SER A 39 1.13 -8.29 -6.40
CA SER A 39 1.53 -7.35 -5.35
C SER A 39 1.71 -5.95 -5.91
N ILE A 40 1.60 -4.96 -5.04
CA ILE A 40 1.76 -3.54 -5.36
C ILE A 40 2.87 -2.98 -4.45
N TYR A 41 3.95 -2.50 -5.04
CA TYR A 41 4.87 -1.61 -4.35
C TYR A 41 4.26 -0.21 -4.27
N THR A 42 4.35 0.42 -3.12
CA THR A 42 3.89 1.79 -2.96
C THR A 42 4.75 2.59 -1.99
N GLU A 43 4.88 3.87 -2.30
CA GLU A 43 5.46 4.91 -1.45
C GLU A 43 4.36 5.91 -1.15
N PHE A 44 4.19 6.28 0.12
CA PHE A 44 3.12 7.17 0.54
C PHE A 44 3.46 7.94 1.81
N ILE A 45 2.78 9.06 2.00
CA ILE A 45 2.78 9.85 3.24
C ILE A 45 1.51 9.53 4.00
N THR A 46 1.65 9.07 5.24
CA THR A 46 0.51 8.89 6.17
C THR A 46 -0.16 10.22 6.50
N PRO A 47 -1.42 10.20 7.00
CA PRO A 47 -2.10 11.42 7.45
C PRO A 47 -1.31 12.21 8.51
N ASP A 48 -0.52 11.52 9.34
CA ASP A 48 0.39 12.11 10.33
C ASP A 48 1.69 12.67 9.71
N GLY A 49 1.83 12.71 8.39
CA GLY A 49 2.99 13.25 7.69
C GLY A 49 4.21 12.32 7.63
N LYS A 50 4.09 11.04 8.06
CA LYS A 50 5.20 10.09 8.01
C LYS A 50 5.30 9.44 6.62
N PHE A 51 6.48 9.47 6.03
CA PHE A 51 6.80 8.71 4.83
C PHE A 51 6.91 7.21 5.13
N MET A 52 6.25 6.40 4.33
CA MET A 52 6.24 4.94 4.41
C MET A 52 6.32 4.33 3.01
N TYR A 53 6.89 3.14 2.95
CA TYR A 53 7.00 2.39 1.71
C TYR A 53 7.02 0.88 1.95
N GLY A 54 6.58 0.15 0.94
CA GLY A 54 6.64 -1.31 0.91
C GLY A 54 5.62 -1.91 -0.03
N TRP A 55 5.43 -3.21 0.13
CA TRP A 55 4.58 -4.00 -0.73
C TRP A 55 3.22 -4.25 -0.08
N LEU A 56 2.18 -4.24 -0.88
CA LEU A 56 0.79 -4.54 -0.51
C LEU A 56 0.31 -5.70 -1.36
N ASN A 57 -0.45 -6.61 -0.75
CA ASN A 57 -1.09 -7.67 -1.51
C ASN A 57 -2.26 -7.07 -2.32
N LYS A 58 -2.33 -7.35 -3.63
CA LYS A 58 -3.45 -6.89 -4.47
C LYS A 58 -4.81 -7.37 -3.98
N LYS A 59 -4.85 -8.49 -3.25
CA LYS A 59 -6.10 -9.01 -2.65
C LYS A 59 -6.64 -8.09 -1.54
N ASP A 60 -5.79 -7.30 -0.90
CA ASP A 60 -6.15 -6.42 0.22
C ASP A 60 -6.42 -4.97 -0.19
N VAL A 61 -6.13 -4.61 -1.45
CA VAL A 61 -6.19 -3.23 -1.95
C VAL A 61 -6.86 -3.18 -3.33
N LYS A 62 -7.83 -2.28 -3.52
CA LYS A 62 -8.36 -1.95 -4.85
C LYS A 62 -7.78 -0.63 -5.33
N ILE A 63 -6.92 -0.67 -6.33
CA ILE A 63 -6.52 0.54 -7.05
C ILE A 63 -7.64 0.91 -8.00
N LYS A 64 -8.50 1.83 -7.60
CA LYS A 64 -9.20 2.66 -8.58
C LYS A 64 -8.22 3.72 -9.07
N ALA A 65 -7.80 3.62 -10.33
CA ALA A 65 -7.24 4.77 -11.03
C ALA A 65 -8.27 5.90 -10.91
N ALA A 66 -7.84 7.09 -10.51
CA ALA A 66 -8.69 8.25 -10.65
C ALA A 66 -8.78 8.50 -12.17
N GLU A 67 -9.96 8.33 -12.72
CA GLU A 67 -10.32 8.74 -14.08
C GLU A 67 -10.45 10.27 -14.13
#